data_AF-A0A3N5GGS2-F1
#
_entry.id   AF-A0A3N5GGS2-F1
#
_cell.length_a   1.000
_cell.length_b   1.000
_cell.length_c   1.000
_cell.angle_alpha   90.00
_cell.angle_beta   90.00
_cell.angle_gamma   90.00
#
_symmetry.space_group_name_H-M   'P 1'
#
loop_
_entity.id
_entity.type
_entity.pdbx_description
1 polymer ?
#
loop_
_entity_poly.entity_id
_entity_poly.type
_entity_poly.pdbx_seq_one_letter_code
_entity_poly.pdbx_strand_id
1 'polypeptide(L)'
;MKLNELLDAYRCCTETDLPPAERSVLLHELDELRRAEWLGKSLRAGDLAPDFVLPDCAGAGARLGDALRDGPIVLKFYRGRWCPFCTLELRAYQRLLPE
;
A
#
# COMPACT_ATOMS: atom_id res chain seq x y z
N MET A 1 -10.55 -17.97 -2.26
CA MET A 1 -10.57 -16.81 -3.18
C MET A 1 -9.22 -16.13 -3.14
N LYS A 2 -8.61 -15.89 -4.30
CA LYS A 2 -7.31 -15.22 -4.42
C LYS A 2 -7.45 -13.73 -4.11
N LEU A 3 -6.35 -13.09 -3.73
CA LEU A 3 -6.36 -11.65 -3.41
C LEU A 3 -6.84 -10.80 -4.60
N ASN A 4 -6.37 -11.09 -5.82
CA ASN A 4 -6.76 -10.30 -7.00
C ASN A 4 -8.28 -10.37 -7.26
N GLU A 5 -8.89 -11.54 -7.10
CA GLU A 5 -10.34 -11.73 -7.22
C GLU A 5 -11.11 -10.87 -6.19
N LEU A 6 -10.61 -10.78 -4.95
CA LEU A 6 -11.17 -9.92 -3.90
C LEU A 6 -11.06 -8.44 -4.23
N LEU A 7 -9.90 -8.00 -4.75
CA LEU A 7 -9.66 -6.60 -5.08
C LEU A 7 -10.49 -6.16 -6.29
N ASP A 8 -10.69 -7.04 -7.27
CA ASP A 8 -11.49 -6.76 -8.46
C ASP A 8 -12.98 -6.67 -8.13
N ALA A 9 -13.48 -7.57 -7.28
CA ALA A 9 -14.84 -7.48 -6.76
C ALA A 9 -15.09 -6.17 -6.00
N TYR A 10 -14.14 -5.75 -5.15
CA TYR A 10 -14.27 -4.49 -4.40
C TYR A 10 -14.23 -3.26 -5.31
N ARG A 11 -13.38 -3.25 -6.34
CA ARG A 11 -13.33 -2.16 -7.34
C ARG A 11 -14.65 -2.02 -8.08
N CYS A 12 -15.21 -3.14 -8.56
CA CYS A 12 -16.49 -3.16 -9.29
C CYS A 12 -17.61 -2.49 -8.48
N CYS A 13 -17.80 -2.87 -7.22
CA CYS A 13 -18.81 -2.26 -6.35
C CYS A 13 -18.53 -0.77 -6.08
N THR A 14 -17.27 -0.39 -5.83
CA THR A 14 -16.93 1.02 -5.54
C THR A 14 -17.18 1.91 -6.76
N GLU A 15 -16.92 1.41 -7.96
CA GLU A 15 -17.18 2.13 -9.21
C GLU A 15 -18.66 2.19 -9.57
N THR A 16 -19.52 1.33 -9.06
CA THR A 16 -20.97 1.43 -9.29
C THR A 16 -21.67 2.29 -8.23
N ASP A 17 -21.14 2.29 -7.01
CA ASP A 17 -21.83 2.89 -5.86
C ASP A 17 -21.49 4.37 -5.65
N LEU A 18 -20.41 4.87 -6.24
CA LEU A 18 -19.98 6.26 -6.05
C LEU A 18 -20.80 7.23 -6.92
N PRO A 19 -21.52 8.21 -6.31
CA PRO A 19 -22.30 9.21 -7.04
C PRO A 19 -21.45 9.98 -8.06
N PRO A 20 -22.03 10.43 -9.19
CA PRO A 20 -21.26 11.09 -10.26
C PRO A 20 -20.44 12.31 -9.80
N ALA A 21 -20.98 13.13 -8.90
CA ALA A 21 -20.28 14.30 -8.36
C ALA A 21 -19.05 13.91 -7.53
N GLU A 22 -19.19 12.94 -6.62
CA GLU A 22 -18.09 12.43 -5.79
C GLU A 22 -17.01 11.76 -6.64
N ARG A 23 -17.42 11.01 -7.68
CA ARG A 23 -16.50 10.42 -8.65
C ARG A 23 -15.68 11.50 -9.37
N SER A 24 -16.33 12.57 -9.81
CA SER A 24 -15.63 13.66 -10.49
C SER A 24 -14.57 14.30 -9.60
N VAL A 25 -14.88 14.52 -8.31
CA VAL A 25 -13.91 15.04 -7.34
C VAL A 25 -12.77 14.06 -7.15
N LEU A 26 -13.06 12.78 -6.89
CA LEU A 26 -12.03 11.75 -6.72
C LEU A 26 -11.09 11.67 -7.92
N LEU A 27 -11.64 11.65 -9.14
CA LEU A 27 -10.85 11.55 -10.36
C LEU A 27 -9.97 12.78 -10.57
N HIS A 28 -10.48 13.97 -10.28
CA HIS A 28 -9.71 15.21 -10.30
C HIS A 28 -8.53 15.15 -9.32
N GLU A 29 -8.78 14.80 -8.06
CA GLU A 29 -7.72 14.70 -7.04
C GLU A 29 -6.65 13.66 -7.42
N LEU A 30 -7.06 12.52 -7.98
CA LEU A 30 -6.12 11.50 -8.46
C LEU A 30 -5.27 12.00 -9.63
N ASP A 31 -5.83 12.82 -10.51
CA ASP A 31 -5.13 13.40 -11.65
C ASP A 31 -4.09 14.43 -11.19
N GLU A 32 -4.45 15.28 -10.21
CA GLU A 32 -3.50 16.21 -9.58
C GLU A 32 -2.36 15.48 -8.88
N LEU A 33 -2.66 14.41 -8.13
CA LEU A 33 -1.62 13.57 -7.52
C LEU A 33 -0.69 12.96 -8.57
N ARG A 34 -1.21 12.52 -9.72
CA ARG A 34 -0.41 11.95 -10.83
C ARG A 34 0.52 12.95 -11.50
N ARG A 35 0.17 14.24 -11.47
CA ARG A 35 1.00 15.32 -12.02
C ARG A 35 2.08 15.80 -11.06
N ALA A 36 2.02 15.37 -9.80
CA ALA A 36 2.92 15.89 -8.79
C ALA A 36 4.39 15.53 -9.08
N GLU A 37 5.26 16.54 -9.06
CA GLU A 37 6.68 16.39 -9.44
C GLU A 37 7.43 15.35 -8.60
N TRP A 38 7.00 15.12 -7.36
CA TRP A 38 7.61 14.14 -6.47
C TRP A 38 7.41 12.70 -6.92
N LEU A 39 6.39 12.40 -7.75
CA LEU A 39 6.27 11.08 -8.39
C LEU A 39 7.46 10.78 -9.31
N GLY A 40 8.01 11.79 -9.99
CA GLY A 40 9.21 11.63 -10.81
C GLY A 40 10.46 11.24 -10.00
N LYS A 41 10.42 11.45 -8.68
CA LYS A 41 11.50 11.15 -7.72
C LYS A 41 11.26 9.84 -6.95
N SER A 42 10.20 9.10 -7.25
CA SER A 42 9.94 7.81 -6.60
C SER A 42 10.98 6.77 -7.02
N LEU A 43 11.34 5.88 -6.09
CA LEU A 43 12.22 4.74 -6.36
C LEU A 43 11.68 3.86 -7.48
N ARG A 44 12.58 3.38 -8.33
CA ARG A 44 12.32 2.45 -9.43
C ARG A 44 12.89 1.07 -9.11
N ALA A 45 12.46 0.07 -9.88
CA ALA A 45 13.04 -1.26 -9.77
C ALA A 45 14.55 -1.22 -10.08
N GLY A 46 15.35 -1.79 -9.17
CA GLY A 46 16.81 -1.75 -9.24
C GLY A 46 17.45 -0.61 -8.43
N ASP A 47 16.68 0.39 -8.00
CA ASP A 47 17.21 1.43 -7.11
C ASP A 47 17.47 0.87 -5.71
N LEU A 48 18.46 1.44 -5.03
CA LEU A 48 18.73 1.13 -3.63
C LEU A 48 17.65 1.78 -2.74
N ALA A 49 16.99 0.97 -1.91
CA ALA A 49 16.07 1.48 -0.91
C ALA A 49 16.82 2.35 0.12
N PRO A 50 16.38 3.60 0.39
CA PRO A 50 16.95 4.42 1.44
C PRO A 50 16.79 3.74 2.80
N ASP A 51 17.85 3.73 3.59
CA ASP A 51 17.77 3.22 4.95
C ASP A 51 16.95 4.19 5.82
N PHE A 52 16.24 3.64 6.80
CA PHE A 52 15.44 4.40 7.75
C PHE A 52 15.36 3.66 9.08
N VAL A 53 15.01 4.40 10.13
CA VAL A 53 14.64 3.84 11.43
C VAL A 53 13.25 4.35 11.78
N LEU A 54 12.30 3.43 11.99
CA LEU A 54 10.94 3.74 12.40
C LEU A 54 10.59 2.98 13.69
N PRO A 55 9.70 3.52 14.53
CA PRO A 55 9.21 2.79 15.68
C PRO A 55 8.38 1.58 15.24
N ASP A 56 8.62 0.43 15.87
CA ASP A 56 7.78 -0.76 15.75
C ASP A 56 6.52 -0.64 16.63
N CYS A 57 5.72 -1.71 16.70
CA CYS A 57 4.50 -1.74 17.50
C CYS A 57 4.74 -1.69 19.03
N ALA A 58 5.97 -1.97 19.49
CA ALA A 58 6.38 -1.84 20.88
C ALA A 58 7.07 -0.47 21.16
N GLY A 59 7.24 0.37 20.14
CA GLY A 59 7.94 1.66 20.22
C GLY A 59 9.45 1.56 20.13
N ALA A 60 10.01 0.37 19.87
CA ALA A 60 11.44 0.20 19.65
C ALA A 60 11.82 0.59 18.22
N GLY A 61 13.07 1.04 18.02
CA GLY A 61 13.56 1.42 16.70
C GLY A 61 13.83 0.20 15.82
N ALA A 62 13.11 0.07 14.71
CA ALA A 62 13.35 -0.91 13.66
C ALA A 62 14.05 -0.24 12.46
N ARG A 63 15.24 -0.74 12.09
CA ARG A 63 16.02 -0.25 10.95
C ARG A 63 15.85 -1.18 9.74
N LEU A 64 15.62 -0.60 8.55
CA LEU A 64 15.50 -1.38 7.31
C LEU A 64 16.78 -2.17 7.00
N GLY A 65 17.95 -1.54 7.09
CA GLY A 65 19.23 -2.18 6.82
C GLY A 65 19.56 -3.35 7.74
N ASP A 66 19.04 -3.37 8.98
CA ASP A 66 19.22 -4.51 9.88
C ASP A 66 18.32 -5.68 9.46
N ALA A 67 17.03 -5.41 9.16
CA ALA A 67 16.08 -6.41 8.70
C ALA A 67 16.50 -7.06 7.36
N LEU A 68 17.11 -6.30 6.45
CA LEU A 68 17.62 -6.81 5.18
C LEU A 68 18.78 -7.81 5.33
N ARG A 69 19.48 -7.85 6.48
CA ARG A 69 20.51 -8.86 6.73
C ARG A 69 19.93 -10.25 6.95
N ASP A 70 18.70 -10.31 7.49
CA ASP A 70 18.01 -11.56 7.77
C ASP A 70 17.33 -12.15 6.53
N GLY A 71 17.08 -11.32 5.51
CA GLY A 71 16.55 -11.78 4.23
C GLY A 71 15.80 -10.69 3.45
N PRO A 72 15.12 -11.09 2.35
CA PRO A 72 14.32 -10.17 1.57
C PRO A 72 13.12 -9.65 2.39
N ILE A 73 12.86 -8.35 2.27
CA ILE A 73 11.76 -7.67 2.98
C ILE A 73 10.69 -7.20 1.99
N VAL A 74 9.43 -7.40 2.37
CA VAL A 74 8.27 -6.79 1.72
C VAL A 74 7.86 -5.55 2.52
N LEU A 75 8.20 -4.35 2.01
CA LEU A 75 7.78 -3.09 2.63
C LEU A 75 6.39 -2.68 2.14
N LYS A 76 5.41 -2.64 3.04
CA LYS A 76 4.03 -2.29 2.72
C LYS A 76 3.63 -0.96 3.37
N PHE A 77 3.23 0.00 2.55
CA PHE A 77 2.60 1.23 3.01
C PHE A 77 1.12 0.99 3.33
N TYR A 78 0.81 0.83 4.62
CA TYR A 78 -0.55 0.64 5.11
C TYR A 78 -1.20 1.97 5.46
N ARG A 79 -2.15 2.42 4.63
CA ARG A 79 -2.85 3.71 4.84
C ARG A 79 -3.70 3.75 6.10
N GLY A 80 -4.21 2.59 6.53
CA GLY A 80 -5.04 2.46 7.72
C GLY A 80 -6.21 1.50 7.54
N ARG A 81 -6.87 1.20 8.65
CA ARG A 81 -8.02 0.27 8.72
C ARG A 81 -9.23 0.74 7.91
N TRP A 82 -9.35 2.04 7.69
CA TRP A 82 -10.39 2.64 6.85
C TRP A 82 -10.19 2.32 5.36
N CYS A 83 -9.01 1.87 4.95
CA CYS A 83 -8.75 1.49 3.57
C CYS A 83 -9.09 0.00 3.34
N PRO A 84 -10.09 -0.29 2.49
CA PRO A 84 -10.56 -1.65 2.22
C PRO A 84 -9.50 -2.49 1.51
N PHE A 85 -8.84 -1.92 0.48
CA PHE A 85 -7.74 -2.56 -0.25
C PHE A 85 -6.59 -2.95 0.68
N CYS A 86 -6.15 -2.00 1.52
CA CYS A 86 -5.06 -2.23 2.45
C CYS A 86 -5.40 -3.35 3.46
N THR A 87 -6.64 -3.42 3.92
CA THR A 87 -7.11 -4.45 4.85
C THR A 87 -7.18 -5.82 4.17
N LEU A 88 -7.70 -5.90 2.95
CA LEU A 88 -7.75 -7.14 2.16
C LEU A 88 -6.35 -7.69 1.88
N GLU A 89 -5.42 -6.84 1.46
CA GLU A 89 -4.02 -7.22 1.26
C GLU A 89 -3.38 -7.73 2.55
N LEU A 90 -3.59 -7.06 3.69
CA LEU A 90 -3.00 -7.48 4.96
C LEU A 90 -3.49 -8.87 5.37
N ARG A 91 -4.79 -9.15 5.20
CA ARG A 91 -5.38 -10.48 5.44
C ARG A 91 -4.80 -11.54 4.52
N ALA A 92 -4.49 -11.18 3.26
CA ALA A 92 -3.87 -12.11 2.34
C ALA A 92 -2.44 -12.46 2.77
N TYR A 93 -1.63 -11.47 3.17
CA TYR A 93 -0.30 -11.72 3.74
C TYR A 93 -0.35 -12.64 4.96
N GLN A 94 -1.28 -12.39 5.90
CA GLN A 94 -1.42 -13.20 7.11
C GLN A 94 -1.65 -14.69 6.81
N ARG A 95 -2.36 -15.02 5.71
CA ARG A 95 -2.62 -16.41 5.30
C ARG A 95 -1.41 -17.11 4.69
N LEU A 96 -0.38 -16.35 4.31
CA LEU A 96 0.86 -16.89 3.74
C LEU A 96 1.93 -17.12 4.81
N LEU A 97 1.74 -16.58 6.02
CA LEU A 97 2.67 -16.81 7.12
C LEU A 97 2.56 -18.26 7.59
N PRO A 98 3.68 -18.90 7.96
CA PRO A 98 3.67 -20.19 8.65
C PRO A 98 2.86 -20.11 9.95
N GLU A 99 2.29 -21.25 10.37
CA GLU A 99 1.67 -21.40 11.70
C GLU A 99 2.70 -21.25 12.83
#